data_AF-A0AAU9VRU7-F1
#
_entry.id   AF-A0AAU9VRU7-F1
#
_cell.length_a   1.000
_cell.length_b   1.000
_cell.length_c   1.000
_cell.angle_alpha   90.00
_cell.angle_beta   90.00
_cell.angle_gamma   90.00
#
_symmetry.space_group_name_H-M   'P 1'
#
loop_
_entity.id
_entity.type
_entity.pdbx_description
1 polymer ?
#
loop_
_entity_poly.entity_id
_entity_poly.type
_entity_poly.pdbx_seq_one_letter_code
_entity_poly.pdbx_strand_id
1 'polypeptide(L)'
;MTTSVEGSVAGVISTSMYIACNKCNKKIQNDNSSEIITCNYCNMQQLAGLCPTQYYAQFFFLTTPKKDRLTLTLFNKVISQLFSTEGVINPSKNDFVKVLLGLKDIVVTYNKRSKVVTNILRPHI
;
A
#
# COMPACT_ATOMS: atom_id res chain seq x y z
N MET A 1 17.73 -4.28 -10.22
CA MET A 1 17.05 -4.40 -11.53
C MET A 1 15.55 -4.50 -11.31
N THR A 2 14.77 -3.62 -11.95
CA THR A 2 13.31 -3.67 -11.99
C THR A 2 12.83 -4.43 -13.22
N THR A 3 11.55 -4.80 -13.25
CA THR A 3 10.89 -5.41 -14.40
C THR A 3 9.43 -5.01 -14.42
N SER A 4 8.86 -4.97 -15.62
CA SER A 4 7.44 -4.68 -15.83
C SER A 4 6.75 -5.92 -16.39
N VAL A 5 5.55 -6.20 -15.88
CA VAL A 5 4.71 -7.31 -16.34
C VAL A 5 3.26 -6.85 -16.39
N GLU A 6 2.54 -7.33 -17.39
CA GLU A 6 1.10 -7.13 -17.50
C GLU A 6 0.35 -8.25 -16.78
N GLY A 7 -0.83 -7.96 -16.26
CA GLY A 7 -1.68 -8.95 -15.61
C GLY A 7 -2.73 -8.36 -14.69
N SER A 8 -3.26 -9.21 -13.81
CA SER A 8 -4.34 -8.83 -12.89
C SER A 8 -4.06 -9.29 -11.46
N VAL A 9 -4.59 -8.54 -10.49
CA VAL A 9 -4.61 -8.94 -9.10
C VAL A 9 -5.64 -10.05 -8.91
N ALA A 10 -5.20 -11.23 -8.49
CA ALA A 10 -6.05 -12.40 -8.31
C ALA A 10 -6.37 -12.68 -6.84
N GLY A 11 -5.66 -12.06 -5.90
CA GLY A 11 -5.93 -12.21 -4.46
C GLY A 11 -5.15 -11.22 -3.62
N VAL A 12 -5.63 -10.95 -2.41
CA VAL A 12 -4.95 -10.10 -1.42
C VAL A 12 -4.55 -10.98 -0.23
N ILE A 13 -3.25 -10.98 0.09
CA ILE A 13 -2.67 -11.84 1.14
C ILE A 13 -2.71 -11.11 2.49
N SER A 14 -2.27 -9.86 2.51
CA SER A 14 -2.28 -9.05 3.71
C SER A 14 -2.39 -7.56 3.38
N THR A 15 -3.05 -6.81 4.24
CA THR A 15 -3.12 -5.35 4.18
C THR A 15 -2.94 -4.79 5.58
N SER A 16 -2.22 -3.69 5.71
CA SER A 16 -2.09 -2.95 6.96
C SER A 16 -2.25 -1.46 6.72
N MET A 17 -2.96 -0.82 7.62
CA MET A 17 -3.08 0.62 7.74
C MET A 17 -2.70 0.97 9.17
N TYR A 18 -1.78 1.91 9.34
CA TYR A 18 -1.33 2.32 10.66
C TYR A 18 -0.84 3.76 10.65
N ILE A 19 -0.98 4.42 11.79
CA ILE A 19 -0.44 5.75 12.01
C ILE A 19 1.07 5.63 12.24
N ALA A 20 1.85 6.50 11.60
CA ALA A 20 3.28 6.59 11.79
C ALA A 20 3.70 7.93 12.38
N CYS A 21 4.83 7.94 13.07
CA CYS A 21 5.42 9.16 13.61
C CYS A 21 5.96 10.06 12.49
N ASN A 22 5.65 11.36 12.55
CA ASN A 22 6.14 12.35 11.59
C ASN A 22 7.68 12.45 11.51
N LYS A 23 8.38 12.22 12.63
CA LYS A 23 9.84 12.37 12.69
C LYS A 23 10.60 11.13 12.22
N CYS A 24 10.19 9.95 12.66
CA CYS A 24 10.95 8.71 12.43
C CYS A 24 10.25 7.68 11.52
N ASN A 25 9.03 7.97 11.05
CA ASN A 25 8.20 7.10 10.21
C ASN A 25 7.93 5.69 10.79
N LYS A 26 8.21 5.48 12.07
CA LYS A 26 7.90 4.23 12.76
C LYS A 26 6.43 4.17 13.12
N LYS A 27 5.86 2.96 13.03
CA LYS A 27 4.49 2.66 13.47
C LYS A 27 4.31 3.05 14.93
N ILE A 28 3.24 3.79 15.21
CA ILE A 28 2.81 4.09 16.57
C ILE A 28 1.87 2.98 17.02
N GLN A 29 2.11 2.43 18.22
CA GLN A 29 1.35 1.29 18.76
C GLN A 29 0.19 1.71 19.68
N ASN A 30 -0.01 3.01 19.89
CA ASN A 30 -1.01 3.48 20.84
C ASN A 30 -2.42 3.40 20.24
N ASP A 31 -3.32 2.74 20.97
CA ASP A 31 -4.75 2.56 20.67
C ASP A 31 -5.62 3.73 21.16
N ASN A 32 -5.03 4.82 21.60
CA ASN A 32 -5.79 5.84 22.31
C ASN A 32 -6.30 6.91 21.35
N SER A 33 -7.61 7.14 21.43
CA SER A 33 -8.38 8.27 20.86
C SER A 33 -7.94 9.66 21.39
N SER A 34 -6.70 9.77 21.87
CA SER A 34 -6.11 10.99 22.40
C SER A 34 -5.68 11.91 21.25
N GLU A 35 -5.94 13.20 21.42
CA GLU A 35 -5.51 14.24 20.48
C GLU A 35 -3.99 14.31 20.34
N ILE A 36 -3.25 13.94 21.40
CA ILE A 36 -1.80 13.90 21.45
C ILE A 36 -1.32 12.45 21.57
N ILE A 37 -0.39 12.06 20.70
CA ILE A 37 0.24 10.74 20.72
C ILE A 37 1.75 10.85 20.90
N THR A 38 2.33 9.93 21.66
CA THR A 38 3.77 9.82 21.88
C THR A 38 4.33 8.69 21.02
N CYS A 39 5.41 8.96 20.28
CA CYS A 39 6.10 7.93 19.52
C CYS A 39 7.01 7.07 20.41
N ASN A 40 6.73 5.77 20.51
CA ASN A 40 7.48 4.82 21.33
C ASN A 40 8.97 4.64 20.92
N TYR A 41 9.34 5.12 19.73
CA TYR A 41 10.70 4.96 19.20
C TYR A 41 11.59 6.19 19.39
N CYS A 42 11.01 7.40 19.40
CA CYS A 42 11.78 8.65 19.47
C CYS A 42 11.28 9.60 20.56
N ASN A 43 10.29 9.18 21.35
CA ASN A 43 9.65 9.91 22.45
C ASN A 43 9.03 11.27 22.07
N MET A 44 8.88 11.55 20.78
CA MET A 44 8.23 12.78 20.30
C MET A 44 6.72 12.72 20.52
N GLN A 45 6.17 13.75 21.15
CA GLN A 45 4.74 14.02 21.23
C GLN A 45 4.28 14.79 20.00
N GLN A 46 3.12 14.45 19.46
CA GLN A 46 2.58 15.03 18.24
C GLN A 46 1.06 14.91 18.20
N LEU A 47 0.39 15.81 17.46
CA LEU A 47 -1.05 15.73 17.26
C LEU A 47 -1.39 14.52 16.39
N ALA A 48 -2.34 13.71 16.85
CA ALA A 48 -2.80 12.50 16.15
C ALA A 48 -3.28 12.83 14.72
N GLY A 49 -4.04 13.92 14.56
CA GLY A 49 -4.57 14.36 13.27
C GLY A 49 -3.50 14.82 12.27
N LEU A 50 -2.28 15.12 12.72
CA LEU A 50 -1.16 15.48 11.85
C LEU A 50 -0.26 14.29 11.52
N CYS A 51 -0.52 13.11 12.08
CA CYS A 51 0.32 11.95 11.86
C CYS A 51 -0.02 11.27 10.53
N PRO A 52 0.97 10.92 9.71
CA PRO A 52 0.72 10.28 8.43
C PRO A 52 0.19 8.86 8.64
N THR A 53 -0.88 8.54 7.92
CA THR A 53 -1.30 7.16 7.71
C THR A 53 -0.35 6.49 6.71
N GLN A 54 0.18 5.33 7.09
CA GLN A 54 1.01 4.50 6.24
C GLN A 54 0.23 3.27 5.80
N TYR A 55 0.39 2.90 4.53
CA TYR A 55 -0.22 1.72 3.95
C TYR A 55 0.80 0.66 3.57
N TYR A 56 0.38 -0.60 3.71
CA TYR A 56 1.10 -1.78 3.27
C TYR A 56 0.13 -2.79 2.70
N ALA A 57 0.52 -3.45 1.60
CA ALA A 57 -0.23 -4.58 1.07
C ALA A 57 0.69 -5.62 0.44
N GLN A 58 0.32 -6.89 0.60
CA GLN A 58 0.79 -7.99 -0.23
C GLN A 58 -0.36 -8.60 -0.99
N PHE A 59 -0.14 -8.83 -2.27
CA PHE A 59 -1.15 -9.36 -3.16
C PHE A 59 -0.55 -10.38 -4.12
N PHE A 60 -1.44 -11.21 -4.62
CA PHE A 60 -1.17 -12.24 -5.60
C PHE A 60 -1.54 -11.73 -6.99
N PHE A 61 -0.58 -11.75 -7.89
CA PHE A 61 -0.68 -11.22 -9.24
C PHE A 61 -0.49 -12.34 -10.26
N LEU A 62 -1.37 -12.39 -11.25
CA LEU A 62 -1.31 -13.32 -12.37
C LEU A 62 -0.90 -12.56 -13.63
N THR A 63 0.23 -12.94 -14.21
CA THR A 63 0.72 -12.29 -15.43
C THR A 63 -0.07 -12.73 -16.65
N THR A 64 -0.18 -11.86 -17.64
CA THR A 64 -0.68 -12.18 -18.98
C THR A 64 0.46 -12.03 -19.99
N PRO A 65 0.55 -12.91 -21.01
CA PRO A 65 -0.29 -14.09 -21.28
C PRO A 65 0.15 -15.37 -20.54
N LYS A 66 1.33 -15.39 -19.88
CA LYS A 66 1.96 -16.61 -19.36
C LYS A 66 1.30 -17.22 -18.11
N LYS A 67 0.41 -16.49 -17.43
CA LYS A 67 -0.25 -16.89 -16.17
C LYS A 67 0.74 -17.22 -15.05
N ASP A 68 1.90 -16.56 -15.04
CA ASP A 68 2.86 -16.71 -13.95
C ASP A 68 2.29 -16.13 -12.66
N ARG A 69 2.60 -16.81 -11.55
CA ARG A 69 2.10 -16.48 -10.22
C ARG A 69 3.15 -15.66 -9.48
N LEU A 70 2.83 -14.41 -9.16
CA LEU A 70 3.72 -13.50 -8.44
C LEU A 70 3.10 -13.05 -7.12
N THR A 71 3.88 -13.08 -6.05
CA THR A 71 3.55 -12.36 -4.81
C THR A 71 4.30 -11.04 -4.82
N LEU A 72 3.56 -9.94 -4.77
CA LEU A 72 4.10 -8.59 -4.87
C LEU A 72 3.75 -7.78 -3.62
N THR A 73 4.65 -6.87 -3.25
CA THR A 73 4.50 -6.02 -2.06
C THR A 73 4.36 -4.55 -2.47
N LEU A 74 3.37 -3.88 -1.90
CA LEU A 74 3.12 -2.45 -2.04
C LEU A 74 3.38 -1.74 -0.72
N PHE A 75 4.06 -0.60 -0.81
CA PHE A 75 4.25 0.33 0.29
C PHE A 75 3.54 1.64 0.03
N ASN A 76 3.47 2.45 1.08
CA ASN A 76 2.73 3.70 1.17
C ASN A 76 2.72 4.53 -0.12
N LYS A 77 3.89 4.82 -0.69
CA LYS A 77 4.02 5.67 -1.89
C LYS A 77 3.11 5.23 -3.04
N VAL A 78 3.11 3.95 -3.39
CA VAL A 78 2.33 3.42 -4.52
C VAL A 78 0.85 3.31 -4.16
N ILE A 79 0.55 2.96 -2.91
CA ILE A 79 -0.85 2.81 -2.44
C ILE A 79 -1.54 4.17 -2.35
N SER A 80 -0.87 5.19 -1.81
CA SER A 80 -1.40 6.56 -1.75
C SER A 80 -1.69 7.08 -3.15
N GLN A 81 -0.79 6.85 -4.12
CA GLN A 81 -1.04 7.20 -5.53
C GLN A 81 -2.28 6.48 -6.07
N LEU A 82 -2.41 5.18 -5.80
CA LEU A 82 -3.56 4.40 -6.23
C LEU A 82 -4.87 4.95 -5.64
N PHE A 83 -4.92 5.23 -4.34
CA PHE A 83 -6.11 5.80 -3.70
C PHE A 83 -6.46 7.18 -4.21
N SER A 84 -5.47 8.03 -4.48
CA SER A 84 -5.71 9.34 -5.11
C SER A 84 -6.34 9.19 -6.50
N THR A 85 -5.87 8.25 -7.32
CA THR A 85 -6.45 7.97 -8.64
C THR A 85 -7.88 7.41 -8.55
N GLU A 86 -8.17 6.56 -7.55
CA GLU A 86 -9.53 6.02 -7.35
C GLU A 86 -10.48 6.98 -6.59
N GLY A 87 -10.02 8.15 -6.16
CA GLY A 87 -10.81 9.07 -5.36
C GLY A 87 -11.19 8.55 -3.97
N VAL A 88 -10.41 7.62 -3.41
CA VAL A 88 -10.68 6.99 -2.12
C VAL A 88 -10.04 7.80 -0.99
N ILE A 89 -10.87 8.37 -0.12
CA ILE A 89 -10.45 9.15 1.05
C ILE A 89 -10.72 8.32 2.30
N ASN A 90 -9.70 8.12 3.14
CA ASN A 90 -9.77 7.33 4.39
C ASN A 90 -10.38 5.93 4.21
N PRO A 91 -9.75 5.04 3.41
CA PRO A 91 -10.32 3.73 3.12
C PRO A 91 -10.51 2.88 4.38
N SER A 92 -11.64 2.18 4.50
CA SER A 92 -11.70 1.05 5.43
C SER A 92 -10.78 -0.08 4.95
N LYS A 93 -10.51 -1.06 5.83
CA LYS A 93 -9.79 -2.28 5.43
C LYS A 93 -10.46 -2.98 4.23
N ASN A 94 -11.79 -3.00 4.21
CA ASN A 94 -12.54 -3.65 3.12
C ASN A 94 -12.45 -2.86 1.82
N ASP A 95 -12.47 -1.52 1.87
CA ASP A 95 -12.32 -0.68 0.68
C ASP A 95 -10.92 -0.83 0.09
N PHE A 96 -9.90 -0.91 0.94
CA PHE A 96 -8.53 -1.18 0.50
C PHE A 96 -8.44 -2.51 -0.25
N VAL A 97 -9.00 -3.58 0.29
CA VAL A 97 -9.02 -4.89 -0.39
C VAL A 97 -9.78 -4.83 -1.71
N LYS A 98 -10.94 -4.16 -1.76
CA LYS A 98 -11.73 -4.00 -3.00
C LYS A 98 -10.96 -3.26 -4.09
N VAL A 99 -10.28 -2.17 -3.74
CA VAL A 99 -9.43 -1.41 -4.67
C VAL A 99 -8.36 -2.30 -5.27
N LEU A 100 -7.66 -3.09 -4.44
CA LEU A 100 -6.61 -3.99 -4.92
C LEU A 100 -7.16 -5.09 -5.82
N LEU A 101 -8.29 -5.72 -5.47
CA LEU A 101 -8.94 -6.75 -6.29
C LEU A 101 -9.56 -6.20 -7.59
N GLY A 102 -9.85 -4.90 -7.64
CA GLY A 102 -10.33 -4.20 -8.82
C GLY A 102 -9.25 -3.96 -9.88
N LEU A 103 -7.98 -4.15 -9.54
CA LEU A 103 -6.85 -3.98 -10.45
C LEU A 103 -6.77 -5.12 -11.48
N LYS A 104 -7.37 -4.89 -12.64
CA LYS A 104 -7.36 -5.80 -13.80
C LYS A 104 -6.63 -5.17 -14.96
N ASP A 105 -5.96 -6.01 -15.75
CA ASP A 105 -5.27 -5.65 -16.99
C ASP A 105 -4.32 -4.44 -16.80
N ILE A 106 -3.52 -4.53 -15.74
CA ILE A 106 -2.56 -3.50 -15.34
C ILE A 106 -1.12 -3.91 -15.67
N VAL A 107 -0.26 -2.92 -15.85
CA VAL A 107 1.19 -3.12 -15.95
C VAL A 107 1.84 -2.76 -14.62
N VAL A 108 2.43 -3.76 -13.96
CA VAL A 108 3.11 -3.60 -12.67
C VAL A 108 4.61 -3.59 -12.88
N THR A 109 5.28 -2.53 -12.41
CA THR A 109 6.74 -2.45 -12.38
C THR A 109 7.26 -2.68 -10.97
N TYR A 110 8.09 -3.71 -10.79
CA TYR A 110 8.58 -4.13 -9.48
C TYR A 110 10.07 -4.50 -9.47
N ASN A 111 10.69 -4.48 -8.29
CA ASN A 111 12.06 -4.93 -8.08
C ASN A 111 12.14 -6.47 -8.14
N LYS A 112 12.96 -7.02 -9.04
CA LYS A 112 13.02 -8.49 -9.25
C LYS A 112 13.38 -9.29 -8.00
N ARG A 113 14.23 -8.74 -7.12
CA ARG A 113 14.73 -9.40 -5.90
C ARG A 113 13.77 -9.23 -4.73
N SER A 114 13.40 -7.99 -4.40
CA SER A 114 12.55 -7.73 -3.23
C SER A 114 11.06 -7.89 -3.49
N LYS A 115 10.64 -8.02 -4.76
CA LYS A 115 9.23 -8.07 -5.19
C LYS A 115 8.41 -6.84 -4.79
N VAL A 116 9.10 -5.75 -4.47
CA VAL A 116 8.48 -4.46 -4.14
C VAL A 116 8.07 -3.76 -5.40
N VAL A 117 6.79 -3.40 -5.48
CA VAL A 117 6.22 -2.63 -6.57
C VAL A 117 6.66 -1.18 -6.45
N THR A 118 7.05 -0.62 -7.59
CA THR A 118 7.52 0.76 -7.74
C THR A 118 6.56 1.61 -8.55
N ASN A 119 5.75 1.00 -9.43
CA ASN A 119 4.76 1.69 -10.23
C ASN A 119 3.65 0.73 -10.68
N ILE A 120 2.43 1.25 -10.85
CA ILE A 120 1.28 0.57 -11.45
C ILE A 120 0.75 1.48 -12.54
N LEU A 121 0.59 0.95 -13.75
CA LEU A 121 0.03 1.65 -14.90
C LEU A 121 -1.23 0.94 -15.37
N ARG A 122 -2.25 1.72 -15.73
CA ARG A 122 -3.48 1.22 -16.35
C ARG A 122 -3.47 1.65 -17.82
N PRO A 123 -3.27 0.73 -18.78
CA PRO A 123 -3.14 1.08 -20.19
C PRO A 123 -4.46 1.54 -20.85
N HIS A 124 -5.60 1.36 -20.19
CA HIS A 124 -6.94 1.67 -20.73
C HIS A 124 -7.71 2.73 -19.92
N ILE A 125 -7.01 3.59 -19.17
CA ILE A 125 -7.58 4.79 -18.54
C ILE A 125 -6.92 6.03 -19.13
#